data_AF-A0A0F2Q9D0-F1
#
_entry.id   AF-A0A0F2Q9D0-F1
#
_cell.length_a   1.000
_cell.length_b   1.000
_cell.length_c   1.000
_cell.angle_alpha   90.00
_cell.angle_beta   90.00
_cell.angle_gamma   90.00
#
_symmetry.space_group_name_H-M   'P 1'
#
loop_
_entity.id
_entity.type
_entity.pdbx_description
1 polymer ?
#
loop_
_entity_poly.entity_id
_entity_poly.type
_entity_poly.pdbx_seq_one_letter_code
_entity_poly.pdbx_strand_id
1 'polypeptide(L)'
;MRDKNKWDISFKTMKSPLMFAMVFYAIAIWRYLATGYEFYLFNFGYIGTALAVGLFFNNALPKRHSTWGRRIAQLLVGSYLLIYVGFILGENLQIEGFFTYLLMGVFAGATLHYFVAKIIGPLLFNRGWCSWACWTAMVLDFLPWKKPLNGRLRSLGLIRYLHFFASLGIVFYVWFILQDRLIYADKTMEVYWLLVGNVLYFAVGIFLGFVFKDNRAFCKYVCPIPVFQKITSRYAIMKIEIDQEKCIDCGLCEKNCPMNIKLLSYKDANQRICSTECILCTTCMEICPKSAVSLTNKIDAYNKEHLDYSFLDRGNRKTF
;
A
#
# COMPACT_ATOMS: atom_id res chain seq x y z
N MET A 1 24.70 -14.69 6.61
CA MET A 1 23.29 -14.71 7.07
C MET A 1 23.15 -13.65 8.15
N ARG A 2 22.13 -12.79 8.12
CA ARG A 2 21.98 -11.70 9.11
C ARG A 2 21.61 -12.31 10.48
N ASP A 3 22.39 -12.00 11.51
CA ASP A 3 22.19 -12.48 12.88
C ASP A 3 20.81 -12.07 13.40
N LYS A 4 20.14 -12.95 14.16
CA LYS A 4 18.79 -12.71 14.69
C LYS A 4 18.75 -11.57 15.71
N ASN A 5 19.90 -11.19 16.28
CA ASN A 5 19.98 -10.24 17.40
C ASN A 5 20.87 -9.02 17.15
N LYS A 6 21.59 -8.93 16.03
CA LYS A 6 22.48 -7.80 15.75
C LYS A 6 21.95 -6.91 14.63
N TRP A 7 22.18 -5.62 14.80
CA TRP A 7 21.96 -4.63 13.75
C TRP A 7 22.99 -4.83 12.65
N ASP A 8 22.57 -4.64 11.41
CA ASP A 8 23.43 -4.65 10.22
C ASP A 8 23.53 -3.21 9.71
N ILE A 9 24.52 -2.46 10.20
CA ILE A 9 24.80 -1.11 9.74
C ILE A 9 25.95 -1.18 8.75
N SER A 10 25.62 -1.32 7.48
CA SER A 10 26.59 -1.37 6.38
C SER A 10 26.16 -0.47 5.23
N PHE A 11 27.10 -0.09 4.36
CA PHE A 11 26.77 0.71 3.16
C PHE A 11 25.67 0.06 2.31
N LYS A 12 25.63 -1.28 2.27
CA LYS A 12 24.57 -2.05 1.60
C LYS A 12 23.18 -1.77 2.17
N THR A 13 23.06 -1.61 3.49
CA THR A 13 21.79 -1.27 4.16
C THR A 13 21.37 0.19 3.98
N MET A 14 22.34 1.09 3.80
CA MET A 14 22.09 2.53 3.57
C MET A 14 21.81 2.88 2.10
N LYS A 15 22.20 2.02 1.16
CA LYS A 15 22.04 2.29 -0.29
C LYS A 15 20.61 2.64 -0.69
N SER A 16 19.62 1.83 -0.30
CA SER A 16 18.21 2.10 -0.67
C SER A 16 17.63 3.33 0.05
N PRO A 17 17.83 3.54 1.37
CA PRO A 17 17.47 4.80 2.03
C PRO A 17 18.02 6.04 1.33
N LEU A 18 19.33 6.06 1.04
CA LEU A 18 19.99 7.21 0.42
C LEU A 18 19.47 7.47 -1.00
N MET A 19 19.23 6.42 -1.77
CA MET A 19 18.66 6.53 -3.12
C MET A 19 17.25 7.14 -3.07
N PHE A 20 16.39 6.67 -2.16
CA PHE A 20 15.04 7.23 -2.01
C PHE A 20 15.07 8.68 -1.54
N ALA A 21 15.89 9.00 -0.54
CA ALA A 21 16.08 10.38 -0.10
C ALA A 21 16.53 11.28 -1.27
N MET A 22 17.56 10.88 -2.00
CA MET A 22 18.10 11.64 -3.13
C MET A 22 17.04 11.92 -4.20
N VAL A 23 16.24 10.91 -4.59
CA VAL A 23 15.17 11.07 -5.58
C VAL A 23 14.12 12.09 -5.11
N PHE A 24 13.65 11.96 -3.86
CA PHE A 24 12.62 12.86 -3.34
C PHE A 24 13.15 14.29 -3.14
N TYR A 25 14.37 14.46 -2.64
CA TYR A 25 15.00 15.79 -2.53
C TYR A 25 15.27 16.42 -3.90
N ALA A 26 15.65 15.64 -4.91
CA ALA A 26 15.79 16.14 -6.28
C ALA A 26 14.45 16.65 -6.84
N ILE A 27 13.36 15.90 -6.63
CA ILE A 27 12.00 16.35 -6.99
C ILE A 27 11.63 17.62 -6.21
N ALA A 28 11.94 17.67 -4.91
CA ALA A 28 11.65 18.80 -4.04
C ALA A 28 12.32 20.09 -4.55
N ILE A 29 13.63 20.02 -4.81
CA ILE A 29 14.44 21.14 -5.31
C ILE A 29 13.96 21.56 -6.70
N TRP A 30 13.75 20.61 -7.61
CA TRP A 30 13.26 20.92 -8.95
C TRP A 30 11.91 21.63 -8.92
N ARG A 31 10.95 21.14 -8.13
CA ARG A 31 9.63 21.76 -7.97
C ARG A 31 9.70 23.15 -7.34
N TYR A 32 10.57 23.34 -6.36
CA TYR A 32 10.80 24.64 -5.76
C TYR A 32 11.38 25.62 -6.78
N LEU A 33 12.44 25.25 -7.50
CA LEU A 33 13.04 26.11 -8.53
C LEU A 33 12.05 26.45 -9.66
N ALA A 34 11.17 25.51 -10.01
CA ALA A 34 10.18 25.71 -11.07
C ALA A 34 8.97 26.57 -10.66
N THR A 35 8.68 26.71 -9.36
CA THR A 35 7.42 27.33 -8.90
C THR A 35 7.57 28.40 -7.82
N GLY A 36 8.71 28.48 -7.14
CA GLY A 36 8.95 29.37 -6.00
C GLY A 36 8.28 28.93 -4.68
N TYR A 37 7.45 27.88 -4.67
CA TYR A 37 6.72 27.48 -3.47
C TYR A 37 7.55 26.59 -2.53
N GLU A 38 7.85 27.10 -1.34
CA GLU A 38 8.55 26.39 -0.26
C GLU A 38 7.84 25.09 0.18
N PHE A 39 6.52 25.04 0.00
CA PHE A 39 5.70 23.86 0.25
C PHE A 39 6.30 22.59 -0.38
N TYR A 40 6.86 22.66 -1.59
CA TYR A 40 7.41 21.48 -2.26
C TYR A 40 8.71 20.97 -1.62
N LEU A 41 9.54 21.87 -1.08
CA LEU A 41 10.73 21.46 -0.32
C LEU A 41 10.33 20.68 0.91
N PHE A 42 9.37 21.22 1.67
CA PHE A 42 8.88 20.56 2.88
C PHE A 42 8.14 19.25 2.58
N ASN A 43 7.21 19.25 1.62
CA ASN A 43 6.38 18.08 1.30
C ASN A 43 7.22 16.90 0.79
N PHE A 44 8.01 17.09 -0.26
CA PHE A 44 8.80 16.00 -0.82
C PHE A 44 10.01 15.67 0.08
N GLY A 45 10.62 16.65 0.73
CA GLY A 45 11.71 16.43 1.69
C GLY A 45 11.26 15.61 2.90
N TYR A 46 10.09 15.92 3.48
CA TYR A 46 9.52 15.16 4.59
C TYR A 46 9.20 13.72 4.18
N ILE A 47 8.47 13.53 3.08
CA ILE A 47 8.09 12.18 2.61
C ILE A 47 9.34 11.36 2.27
N GLY A 48 10.31 11.95 1.57
CA GLY A 48 11.57 11.31 1.23
C GLY A 48 12.37 10.87 2.46
N THR A 49 12.48 11.75 3.45
CA THR A 49 13.14 11.46 4.73
C THR A 49 12.42 10.36 5.50
N ALA A 50 11.09 10.44 5.61
CA ALA A 50 10.27 9.44 6.29
C ALA A 50 10.42 8.03 5.68
N LEU A 51 10.41 7.94 4.35
CA LEU A 51 10.65 6.68 3.63
C LEU A 51 12.08 6.19 3.82
N ALA A 52 13.08 7.07 3.73
CA ALA A 52 14.48 6.71 3.94
C ALA A 52 14.73 6.17 5.35
N VAL A 53 14.18 6.82 6.37
CA VAL A 53 14.24 6.38 7.77
C VAL A 53 13.59 5.00 7.93
N GLY A 54 12.37 4.80 7.40
CA GLY A 54 11.70 3.52 7.49
C GLY A 54 12.43 2.39 6.74
N LEU A 55 12.97 2.67 5.55
CA LEU A 55 13.79 1.73 4.79
C LEU A 55 15.09 1.39 5.53
N PHE A 56 15.71 2.38 6.17
CA PHE A 56 16.92 2.17 6.96
C PHE A 56 16.64 1.21 8.11
N PHE A 57 15.60 1.47 8.91
CA PHE A 57 15.22 0.55 9.99
C PHE A 57 14.82 -0.83 9.47
N ASN A 58 14.11 -0.91 8.33
CA ASN A 58 13.72 -2.20 7.75
C ASN A 58 14.95 -3.03 7.34
N ASN A 59 16.00 -2.36 6.87
CA ASN A 59 17.24 -2.99 6.43
C ASN A 59 18.23 -3.25 7.57
N ALA A 60 18.31 -2.37 8.56
CA ALA A 60 19.31 -2.41 9.62
C ALA A 60 18.85 -3.23 10.84
N LEU A 61 17.54 -3.26 11.13
CA LEU A 61 17.02 -3.99 12.29
C LEU A 61 17.20 -5.51 12.13
N PRO A 62 17.34 -6.23 13.26
CA PRO A 62 17.32 -7.69 13.24
C PRO A 62 16.00 -8.21 12.65
N LYS A 63 16.03 -9.40 12.02
CA LYS A 63 14.85 -9.98 11.32
C LYS A 63 13.59 -10.08 12.17
N ARG A 64 13.71 -10.20 13.50
CA ARG A 64 12.55 -10.22 14.41
C ARG A 64 11.79 -8.88 14.44
N HIS A 65 12.50 -7.78 14.16
CA HIS A 65 12.00 -6.41 14.27
C HIS A 65 11.96 -5.68 12.93
N SER A 66 12.34 -6.30 11.81
CA SER A 66 12.41 -5.65 10.49
C SER A 66 11.09 -4.96 10.10
N THR A 67 9.95 -5.58 10.42
CA THR A 67 8.61 -5.00 10.15
C THR A 67 8.38 -3.62 10.79
N TRP A 68 9.16 -3.24 11.82
CA TRP A 68 9.08 -1.91 12.41
C TRP A 68 9.52 -0.81 11.46
N GLY A 69 10.51 -1.05 10.58
CA GLY A 69 10.94 -0.03 9.63
C GLY A 69 9.81 0.41 8.70
N ARG A 70 9.06 -0.57 8.19
CA ARG A 70 7.85 -0.31 7.42
C ARG A 70 6.79 0.45 8.22
N ARG A 71 6.52 0.05 9.48
CA ARG A 71 5.54 0.73 10.34
C ARG A 71 5.94 2.18 10.66
N ILE A 72 7.23 2.45 10.84
CA ILE A 72 7.77 3.80 11.05
C ILE A 72 7.50 4.66 9.81
N ALA A 73 7.82 4.17 8.60
CA ALA A 73 7.48 4.89 7.36
C ALA A 73 5.98 5.14 7.23
N GLN A 74 5.15 4.13 7.51
CA GLN A 74 3.69 4.27 7.48
C GLN A 74 3.18 5.34 8.45
N LEU A 75 3.71 5.38 9.68
CA LEU A 75 3.33 6.38 10.68
C LEU A 75 3.74 7.78 10.27
N LEU A 76 4.99 7.96 9.84
CA LEU A 76 5.49 9.28 9.42
C LEU A 76 4.76 9.80 8.19
N VAL A 77 4.71 9.02 7.10
CA VAL A 77 4.05 9.47 5.86
C VAL A 77 2.53 9.52 6.02
N GLY A 78 1.94 8.54 6.72
CA GLY A 78 0.49 8.47 6.94
C GLY A 78 -0.03 9.60 7.82
N SER A 79 0.66 9.93 8.92
CA SER A 79 0.29 11.07 9.77
C SER A 79 0.47 12.40 9.04
N TYR A 80 1.54 12.56 8.27
CA TYR A 80 1.74 13.74 7.44
C TYR A 80 0.59 13.94 6.44
N LEU A 81 0.22 12.90 5.70
CA LEU A 81 -0.85 13.03 4.71
C LEU A 81 -2.23 13.21 5.35
N LEU A 82 -2.54 12.51 6.43
CA LEU A 82 -3.84 12.60 7.07
C LEU A 82 -3.99 13.91 7.87
N ILE A 83 -2.98 14.28 8.65
CA ILE A 83 -3.05 15.43 9.57
C ILE A 83 -2.67 16.72 8.84
N TYR A 84 -1.48 16.78 8.25
CA TYR A 84 -1.01 18.03 7.64
C TYR A 84 -1.72 18.32 6.33
N VAL A 85 -1.65 17.41 5.35
CA VAL A 85 -2.29 17.64 4.05
C VAL A 85 -3.82 17.55 4.17
N GLY A 86 -4.31 16.52 4.87
CA GLY A 86 -5.73 16.31 5.07
C GLY A 86 -6.40 17.38 5.92
N PHE A 87 -6.12 17.40 7.22
CA PHE A 87 -6.85 18.27 8.16
C PHE A 87 -6.38 19.73 8.17
N ILE A 88 -5.06 20.01 8.16
CA ILE A 88 -4.53 21.37 8.28
C ILE A 88 -4.69 22.14 6.95
N LEU A 89 -4.27 21.54 5.84
CA LEU A 89 -4.44 22.16 4.52
C LEU A 89 -5.87 22.02 3.99
N GLY A 90 -6.65 21.09 4.54
CA GLY A 90 -8.06 20.86 4.21
C GLY A 90 -8.27 20.22 2.84
N GLU A 91 -7.38 19.30 2.46
CA GLU A 91 -7.50 18.55 1.22
C GLU A 91 -8.14 17.18 1.48
N ASN A 92 -9.23 16.88 0.78
CA ASN A 92 -9.86 15.56 0.86
C ASN A 92 -9.10 14.54 -0.01
N LEU A 93 -8.20 13.79 0.62
CA LEU A 93 -7.42 12.74 -0.05
C LEU A 93 -8.18 11.40 -0.22
N GLN A 94 -9.48 11.34 0.03
CA GLN A 94 -10.30 10.17 -0.29
C GLN A 94 -10.61 10.08 -1.78
N ILE A 95 -11.24 8.99 -2.21
CA ILE A 95 -11.47 8.72 -3.63
C ILE A 95 -12.53 9.66 -4.21
N GLU A 96 -13.48 10.08 -3.37
CA GLU A 96 -14.50 11.07 -3.70
C GLU A 96 -13.84 12.42 -3.97
N GLY A 97 -12.96 12.90 -3.08
CA GLY A 97 -12.20 14.13 -3.28
C GLY A 97 -11.34 14.10 -4.56
N PHE A 98 -10.74 12.94 -4.88
CA PHE A 98 -10.07 12.74 -6.17
C PHE A 98 -10.99 12.95 -7.37
N PHE A 99 -12.16 12.32 -7.39
CA PHE A 99 -13.10 12.46 -8.51
C PHE A 99 -13.65 13.88 -8.63
N THR A 100 -13.95 14.52 -7.50
CA THR A 100 -14.41 15.91 -7.48
C THR A 100 -13.33 16.84 -8.04
N TYR A 101 -12.09 16.77 -7.54
CA TYR A 101 -11.02 17.68 -8.01
C TYR A 101 -10.73 17.44 -9.50
N LEU A 102 -10.83 16.21 -9.97
CA LEU A 102 -10.71 15.87 -11.38
C LEU A 102 -11.82 16.52 -12.22
N LEU A 103 -13.08 16.47 -11.78
CA LEU A 103 -14.21 17.11 -12.46
C LEU A 103 -14.12 18.64 -12.46
N MET A 104 -13.55 19.24 -11.40
CA MET A 104 -13.26 20.67 -11.33
C MET A 104 -12.10 21.10 -12.25
N GLY A 105 -11.34 20.16 -12.82
CA GLY A 105 -10.13 20.45 -13.59
C GLY A 105 -8.94 20.88 -12.73
N VAL A 106 -8.96 20.58 -11.42
CA VAL A 106 -7.90 20.95 -10.48
C VAL A 106 -6.86 19.83 -10.39
N PHE A 107 -5.66 20.09 -10.92
CA PHE A 107 -4.51 19.18 -10.88
C PHE A 107 -3.56 19.48 -9.71
N ALA A 108 -4.13 19.63 -8.51
CA ALA A 108 -3.42 19.82 -7.26
C ALA A 108 -3.90 18.81 -6.20
N GLY A 109 -3.23 18.75 -5.05
CA GLY A 109 -3.64 17.96 -3.89
C GLY A 109 -3.99 16.50 -4.21
N ALA A 110 -5.27 16.13 -3.99
CA ALA A 110 -5.80 14.79 -4.21
C ALA A 110 -5.59 14.27 -5.65
N THR A 111 -5.82 15.09 -6.69
CA THR A 111 -5.62 14.69 -8.09
C THR A 111 -4.18 14.28 -8.36
N LEU A 112 -3.24 15.13 -7.93
CA LEU A 112 -1.81 14.85 -8.11
C LEU A 112 -1.37 13.63 -7.29
N HIS A 113 -1.87 13.51 -6.05
CA HIS A 113 -1.61 12.36 -5.18
C HIS A 113 -2.04 11.04 -5.83
N TYR A 114 -3.29 10.96 -6.33
CA TYR A 114 -3.79 9.75 -6.97
C TYR A 114 -3.06 9.45 -8.27
N PHE A 115 -2.84 10.45 -9.11
CA PHE A 115 -2.13 10.27 -10.36
C PHE A 115 -0.70 9.75 -10.13
N VAL A 116 0.09 10.45 -9.31
CA VAL A 116 1.49 10.08 -9.07
C VAL A 116 1.61 8.84 -8.19
N ALA A 117 0.99 8.81 -7.01
CA ALA A 117 1.22 7.75 -6.03
C ALA A 117 0.39 6.48 -6.29
N LYS A 118 -0.74 6.58 -6.99
CA LYS A 118 -1.69 5.47 -7.14
C LYS A 118 -1.89 5.00 -8.58
N ILE A 119 -1.58 5.80 -9.60
CA ILE A 119 -1.64 5.36 -11.01
C ILE A 119 -0.23 5.09 -11.53
N ILE A 120 0.63 6.12 -11.54
CA ILE A 120 2.00 6.02 -12.05
C ILE A 120 2.91 5.22 -11.11
N GLY A 121 2.83 5.47 -9.80
CA GLY A 121 3.64 4.81 -8.78
C GLY A 121 3.62 3.28 -8.87
N PRO A 122 2.45 2.64 -9.03
CA PRO A 122 2.39 1.20 -9.20
C PRO A 122 3.02 0.62 -10.46
N LEU A 123 3.29 1.41 -11.50
CA LEU A 123 4.12 0.97 -12.62
C LEU A 123 5.57 0.76 -12.20
N LEU A 124 6.05 1.51 -11.21
CA LEU A 124 7.43 1.38 -10.71
C LEU A 124 7.49 0.37 -9.56
N PHE A 125 6.79 0.66 -8.46
CA PHE A 125 6.91 -0.07 -7.20
C PHE A 125 5.64 -0.84 -6.83
N ASN A 126 4.86 -1.28 -7.83
CA ASN A 126 3.62 -2.04 -7.63
C ASN A 126 2.74 -1.35 -6.55
N ARG A 127 1.97 -2.08 -5.73
CA ARG A 127 1.16 -1.46 -4.67
C ARG A 127 1.96 -1.12 -3.41
N GLY A 128 3.24 -0.80 -3.54
CA GLY A 128 4.13 -0.44 -2.44
C GLY A 128 3.56 0.64 -1.51
N TRP A 129 2.82 1.61 -2.06
CA TRP A 129 2.11 2.63 -1.28
C TRP A 129 1.22 2.04 -0.17
N CYS A 130 0.43 1.00 -0.50
CA CYS A 130 -0.47 0.34 0.45
C CYS A 130 0.26 -0.25 1.66
N SER A 131 1.56 -0.52 1.50
CA SER A 131 2.39 -1.13 2.52
C SER A 131 3.32 -0.15 3.22
N TRP A 132 3.73 0.96 2.59
CA TRP A 132 4.77 1.84 3.16
C TRP A 132 4.27 3.23 3.55
N ALA A 133 3.11 3.67 3.07
CA ALA A 133 2.69 5.07 3.24
C ALA A 133 1.16 5.27 3.40
N CYS A 134 0.36 4.22 3.29
CA CYS A 134 -1.09 4.32 3.43
C CYS A 134 -1.50 4.58 4.89
N TRP A 135 -2.17 5.71 5.13
CA TRP A 135 -2.68 6.09 6.46
C TRP A 135 -3.78 5.17 6.99
N THR A 136 -4.56 4.48 6.14
CA THR A 136 -5.49 3.44 6.63
C THR A 136 -4.72 2.25 7.19
N ALA A 137 -3.70 1.79 6.47
CA ALA A 137 -2.85 0.68 6.89
C ALA A 137 -2.00 1.03 8.12
N MET A 138 -1.62 2.31 8.27
CA MET A 138 -0.91 2.83 9.44
C MET A 138 -1.57 2.46 10.76
N VAL A 139 -2.92 2.44 10.82
CA VAL A 139 -3.65 2.00 12.02
C VAL A 139 -3.83 0.48 12.01
N LEU A 140 -4.27 -0.08 10.89
CA LEU A 140 -4.65 -1.50 10.82
C LEU A 140 -3.45 -2.46 11.00
N ASP A 141 -2.22 -2.07 10.63
CA ASP A 141 -1.03 -2.91 10.82
C ASP A 141 -0.63 -3.09 12.31
N PHE A 142 -1.20 -2.31 13.23
CA PHE A 142 -1.01 -2.42 14.68
C PHE A 142 -2.02 -3.34 15.38
N LEU A 143 -3.06 -3.79 14.66
CA LEU A 143 -3.94 -4.85 15.15
C LEU A 143 -3.13 -6.12 15.47
N PRO A 144 -3.61 -7.00 16.36
CA PRO A 144 -2.78 -8.05 16.96
C PRO A 144 -2.34 -9.18 16.01
N TRP A 145 -2.86 -9.24 14.78
CA TRP A 145 -2.66 -10.38 13.89
C TRP A 145 -1.38 -10.25 13.05
N LYS A 146 -0.37 -11.07 13.37
CA LYS A 146 0.93 -11.07 12.67
C LYS A 146 0.88 -11.65 11.26
N LYS A 147 -0.07 -12.55 11.01
CA LYS A 147 -0.33 -13.20 9.71
C LYS A 147 -1.83 -13.50 9.58
N PRO A 148 -2.38 -13.57 8.37
CA PRO A 148 -3.76 -14.00 8.18
C PRO A 148 -3.89 -15.46 8.63
N LEU A 149 -4.90 -15.75 9.46
CA LEU A 149 -5.13 -17.12 9.94
C LEU A 149 -5.81 -18.00 8.89
N ASN A 150 -6.61 -17.39 8.01
CA ASN A 150 -7.42 -18.07 6.99
C ASN A 150 -7.08 -17.55 5.58
N GLY A 151 -7.51 -18.30 4.56
CA GLY A 151 -7.52 -17.84 3.18
C GLY A 151 -8.52 -16.71 2.95
N ARG A 152 -8.71 -16.31 1.70
CA ARG A 152 -9.64 -15.24 1.31
C ARG A 152 -11.04 -15.78 1.04
N LEU A 153 -12.05 -14.97 1.33
CA LEU A 153 -13.41 -15.18 0.80
C LEU A 153 -13.51 -14.56 -0.58
N ARG A 154 -13.87 -15.38 -1.58
CA ARG A 154 -13.93 -14.92 -2.98
C ARG A 154 -15.05 -13.90 -3.22
N SER A 155 -16.23 -14.14 -2.64
CA SER A 155 -17.42 -13.29 -2.80
C SER A 155 -17.21 -11.87 -2.26
N LEU A 156 -16.60 -11.73 -1.08
CA LEU A 156 -16.33 -10.41 -0.47
C LEU A 156 -15.34 -9.57 -1.28
N GLY A 157 -14.58 -10.18 -2.20
CA GLY A 157 -13.71 -9.46 -3.11
C GLY A 157 -14.47 -8.46 -4.02
N LEU A 158 -15.76 -8.69 -4.26
CA LEU A 158 -16.62 -7.81 -5.08
C LEU A 158 -16.97 -6.49 -4.38
N ILE A 159 -16.96 -6.46 -3.04
CA ILE A 159 -17.37 -5.28 -2.25
C ILE A 159 -16.53 -4.05 -2.60
N ARG A 160 -15.22 -4.22 -2.86
CA ARG A 160 -14.37 -3.09 -3.22
C ARG A 160 -14.76 -2.43 -4.56
N TYR A 161 -15.30 -3.21 -5.50
CA TYR A 161 -15.77 -2.69 -6.78
C TYR A 161 -17.09 -1.96 -6.58
N LEU A 162 -18.00 -2.52 -5.78
CA LEU A 162 -19.23 -1.85 -5.38
C LEU A 162 -18.93 -0.52 -4.68
N HIS A 163 -18.00 -0.50 -3.73
CA HIS A 163 -17.57 0.72 -3.05
C HIS A 163 -17.00 1.74 -4.03
N PHE A 164 -16.09 1.33 -4.93
CA PHE A 164 -15.52 2.23 -5.95
C PHE A 164 -16.60 2.88 -6.82
N PHE A 165 -17.54 2.08 -7.36
CA PHE A 165 -18.60 2.60 -8.22
C PHE A 165 -19.66 3.38 -7.45
N ALA A 166 -19.92 3.04 -6.18
CA ALA A 166 -20.78 3.83 -5.31
C ALA A 166 -20.18 5.22 -5.02
N SER A 167 -18.90 5.29 -4.66
CA SER A 167 -18.18 6.56 -4.46
C SER A 167 -18.21 7.43 -5.73
N LEU A 168 -17.94 6.83 -6.89
CA LEU A 168 -18.02 7.53 -8.17
C LEU A 168 -19.45 8.00 -8.48
N GLY A 169 -20.44 7.14 -8.24
CA GLY A 169 -21.86 7.43 -8.46
C GLY A 169 -22.38 8.57 -7.59
N ILE A 170 -21.96 8.63 -6.32
CA ILE A 170 -22.30 9.73 -5.41
C ILE A 170 -21.72 11.05 -5.93
N VAL A 171 -20.45 11.08 -6.32
CA VAL A 171 -19.82 12.30 -6.86
C VAL A 171 -20.53 12.74 -8.15
N PHE A 172 -20.83 11.82 -9.06
CA PHE A 172 -21.54 12.14 -10.30
C PHE A 172 -22.98 12.62 -10.05
N TYR A 173 -23.68 12.03 -9.08
CA TYR A 173 -25.01 12.46 -8.70
C TYR A 173 -25.00 13.90 -8.16
N VAL A 174 -24.10 14.22 -7.23
CA VAL A 174 -23.96 15.59 -6.71
C VAL A 174 -23.58 16.56 -7.83
N TRP A 175 -22.63 16.17 -8.68
CA TRP A 175 -22.10 17.05 -9.73
C TRP A 175 -23.10 17.34 -10.87
N PHE A 176 -23.73 16.31 -11.41
CA PHE A 176 -24.56 16.43 -12.62
C PHE A 176 -26.06 16.59 -12.32
N ILE A 177 -26.56 15.99 -11.24
CA ILE A 177 -28.00 15.99 -10.92
C ILE A 177 -28.36 17.10 -9.95
N LEU A 178 -27.68 17.17 -8.80
CA LEU A 178 -27.95 18.23 -7.82
C LEU A 178 -27.37 19.58 -8.27
N GLN A 179 -26.36 19.56 -9.15
CA GLN A 179 -25.64 20.74 -9.65
C GLN A 179 -25.03 21.61 -8.53
N ASP A 180 -24.94 21.07 -7.31
CA ASP A 180 -24.38 21.75 -6.16
C ASP A 180 -22.86 21.58 -6.13
N ARG A 181 -22.21 22.38 -6.97
CA ARG A 181 -20.74 22.41 -7.11
C ARG A 181 -20.06 23.08 -5.92
N LEU A 182 -20.81 23.80 -5.09
CA LEU A 182 -20.29 24.58 -3.96
C LEU A 182 -20.02 23.71 -2.74
N ILE A 183 -20.70 22.56 -2.59
CA ILE A 183 -20.44 21.56 -1.54
C ILE A 183 -18.94 21.20 -1.45
N TYR A 184 -18.26 21.13 -2.59
CA TYR A 184 -16.85 20.76 -2.65
C TYR A 184 -15.90 21.95 -2.81
N ALA A 185 -16.44 23.17 -3.01
CA ALA A 185 -15.64 24.39 -2.97
C ALA A 185 -15.40 24.87 -1.53
N ASP A 186 -16.27 24.47 -0.59
CA ASP A 186 -16.11 24.75 0.82
C ASP A 186 -15.09 23.80 1.47
N LYS A 187 -13.95 24.36 1.86
CA LYS A 187 -12.88 23.68 2.60
C LYS A 187 -13.39 22.98 3.86
N THR A 188 -14.39 23.55 4.53
CA THR A 188 -15.00 22.99 5.73
C THR A 188 -15.69 21.67 5.43
N MET A 189 -16.47 21.63 4.35
CA MET A 189 -17.19 20.43 3.92
C MET A 189 -16.23 19.32 3.47
N GLU A 190 -15.14 19.68 2.77
CA GLU A 190 -14.09 18.72 2.39
C GLU A 190 -13.43 18.07 3.61
N VAL A 191 -13.14 18.86 4.65
CA VAL A 191 -12.58 18.36 5.91
C VAL A 191 -13.58 17.46 6.65
N TYR A 192 -14.87 17.83 6.69
CA TYR A 192 -15.91 16.97 7.27
C TYR A 192 -16.04 15.64 6.53
N TRP A 193 -16.02 15.67 5.20
CA TRP A 193 -16.07 14.47 4.39
C TRP A 193 -14.87 13.56 4.67
N LEU A 194 -13.66 14.13 4.68
CA LEU A 194 -12.43 13.43 5.03
C LEU A 194 -12.50 12.81 6.44
N LEU A 195 -13.00 13.56 7.43
CA LEU A 195 -13.12 13.09 8.81
C LEU A 195 -14.07 11.90 8.92
N VAL A 196 -15.31 12.06 8.46
CA VAL A 196 -16.35 11.04 8.55
C VAL A 196 -15.92 9.79 7.77
N GLY A 197 -15.41 9.98 6.55
CA GLY A 197 -14.95 8.88 5.72
C GLY A 197 -13.80 8.08 6.35
N ASN A 198 -12.82 8.74 6.96
CA ASN A 198 -11.73 8.03 7.65
C ASN A 198 -12.21 7.34 8.94
N VAL A 199 -13.11 7.94 9.71
CA VAL A 199 -13.73 7.29 10.87
C VAL A 199 -14.42 5.99 10.44
N LEU A 200 -15.20 6.03 9.36
CA LEU A 200 -15.84 4.84 8.80
C LEU A 200 -14.83 3.80 8.30
N TYR A 201 -13.78 4.24 7.58
CA TYR A 201 -12.73 3.33 7.09
C TYR A 201 -12.00 2.62 8.24
N PHE A 202 -11.69 3.35 9.32
CA PHE A 202 -11.06 2.75 10.50
C PHE A 202 -12.03 1.83 11.25
N ALA A 203 -13.28 2.25 11.48
CA ALA A 203 -14.28 1.42 12.15
C ALA A 203 -14.50 0.09 11.41
N VAL A 204 -14.76 0.16 10.10
CA VAL A 204 -14.93 -1.03 9.25
C VAL A 204 -13.65 -1.84 9.19
N GLY A 205 -12.49 -1.20 9.07
CA GLY A 205 -11.22 -1.91 8.99
C GLY A 205 -10.85 -2.65 10.27
N ILE A 206 -11.08 -2.05 11.43
CA ILE A 206 -10.89 -2.67 12.75
C ILE A 206 -11.86 -3.83 12.91
N PHE A 207 -13.16 -3.61 12.63
CA PHE A 207 -14.18 -4.66 12.68
C PHE A 207 -13.79 -5.88 11.83
N LEU A 208 -13.46 -5.66 10.55
CA LEU A 208 -13.02 -6.74 9.66
C LEU A 208 -11.73 -7.39 10.15
N GLY A 209 -10.80 -6.61 10.71
CA GLY A 209 -9.57 -7.12 11.29
C GLY A 209 -9.81 -8.14 12.41
N PHE A 210 -10.80 -7.89 13.28
CA PHE A 210 -11.19 -8.83 14.33
C PHE A 210 -11.99 -10.03 13.81
N VAL A 211 -12.97 -9.80 12.92
CA VAL A 211 -13.81 -10.87 12.34
C VAL A 211 -12.96 -11.87 11.54
N PHE A 212 -12.05 -11.38 10.70
CA PHE A 212 -11.22 -12.24 9.84
C PHE A 212 -9.88 -12.62 10.46
N LYS A 213 -9.55 -12.07 11.64
CA LYS A 213 -8.24 -12.21 12.29
C LYS A 213 -7.08 -11.89 11.34
N ASP A 214 -7.22 -10.74 10.66
CA ASP A 214 -6.39 -10.35 9.53
C ASP A 214 -6.34 -8.83 9.37
N ASN A 215 -5.18 -8.25 9.68
CA ASN A 215 -4.94 -6.80 9.62
C ASN A 215 -5.15 -6.19 8.22
N ARG A 216 -5.13 -7.00 7.15
CA ARG A 216 -5.34 -6.54 5.77
C ARG A 216 -6.72 -6.87 5.21
N ALA A 217 -7.67 -7.30 6.04
CA ALA A 217 -9.04 -7.61 5.61
C ALA A 217 -9.71 -6.42 4.90
N PHE A 218 -9.58 -5.19 5.44
CA PHE A 218 -10.07 -3.98 4.75
C PHE A 218 -9.49 -3.82 3.36
N CYS A 219 -8.17 -3.96 3.22
CA CYS A 219 -7.46 -3.85 1.94
C CYS A 219 -7.84 -4.95 0.95
N LYS A 220 -8.29 -6.12 1.44
CA LYS A 220 -8.70 -7.28 0.64
C LYS A 220 -10.14 -7.20 0.16
N TYR A 221 -11.02 -6.51 0.88
CA TYR A 221 -12.46 -6.60 0.62
C TYR A 221 -13.14 -5.26 0.40
N VAL A 222 -12.74 -4.19 1.09
CA VAL A 222 -13.50 -2.92 1.11
C VAL A 222 -12.78 -1.77 0.42
N CYS A 223 -11.47 -1.64 0.58
CA CYS A 223 -10.71 -0.50 0.05
C CYS A 223 -10.93 -0.36 -1.48
N PRO A 224 -11.37 0.81 -2.00
CA PRO A 224 -11.72 0.99 -3.42
C PRO A 224 -10.49 1.28 -4.30
N ILE A 225 -9.41 1.76 -3.69
CA ILE A 225 -8.13 2.09 -4.34
C ILE A 225 -7.54 0.97 -5.23
N PRO A 226 -7.60 -0.32 -4.86
CA PRO A 226 -7.07 -1.40 -5.69
C PRO A 226 -7.73 -1.50 -7.06
N VAL A 227 -8.96 -0.98 -7.26
CA VAL A 227 -9.70 -1.12 -8.52
C VAL A 227 -8.88 -0.59 -9.70
N PHE A 228 -8.30 0.61 -9.57
CA PHE A 228 -7.43 1.17 -10.61
C PHE A 228 -5.95 0.80 -10.43
N GLN A 229 -5.45 0.66 -9.19
CA GLN A 229 -4.06 0.25 -8.96
C GLN A 229 -3.73 -1.10 -9.58
N LYS A 230 -4.68 -2.05 -9.60
CA LYS A 230 -4.45 -3.38 -10.17
C LYS A 230 -4.07 -3.33 -11.65
N ILE A 231 -4.60 -2.36 -12.39
CA ILE A 231 -4.34 -2.21 -13.83
C ILE A 231 -2.86 -1.89 -14.03
N THR A 232 -2.35 -0.87 -13.35
CA THR A 232 -0.95 -0.44 -13.48
C THR A 232 0.02 -1.40 -12.79
N SER A 233 -0.37 -1.98 -11.65
CA SER A 233 0.40 -3.01 -10.95
C SER A 233 0.70 -4.26 -11.77
N ARG A 234 -0.14 -4.59 -12.75
CA ARG A 234 0.11 -5.72 -13.66
C ARG A 234 1.44 -5.56 -14.40
N TYR A 235 1.76 -4.31 -14.77
CA TYR A 235 2.94 -3.91 -15.54
C TYR A 235 4.07 -3.37 -14.64
N ALA A 236 4.00 -3.61 -13.34
CA ALA A 236 4.99 -3.11 -12.40
C ALA A 236 6.41 -3.62 -12.71
N ILE A 237 7.40 -2.73 -12.67
CA ILE A 237 8.81 -3.06 -12.89
C ILE A 237 9.38 -3.84 -11.70
N MET A 238 9.14 -3.34 -10.49
CA MET A 238 9.61 -3.96 -9.25
C MET A 238 8.63 -5.06 -8.81
N LYS A 239 9.09 -6.31 -8.83
CA LYS A 239 8.32 -7.48 -8.38
C LYS A 239 9.19 -8.39 -7.53
N ILE A 240 8.54 -9.21 -6.70
CA ILE A 240 9.23 -10.24 -5.92
C ILE A 240 9.53 -11.43 -6.84
N GLU A 241 10.70 -12.03 -6.67
CA GLU A 241 11.15 -13.23 -7.38
C GLU A 241 11.72 -14.23 -6.37
N ILE A 242 11.50 -15.52 -6.63
CA ILE A 242 12.03 -16.61 -5.81
C ILE A 242 13.07 -17.36 -6.63
N ASP A 243 14.29 -17.37 -6.12
CA ASP A 243 15.40 -18.16 -6.64
C ASP A 243 15.09 -19.65 -6.38
N GLN A 244 14.92 -20.42 -7.45
CA GLN A 244 14.57 -21.84 -7.37
C GLN A 244 15.68 -22.68 -6.73
N GLU A 245 16.94 -22.35 -7.00
CA GLU A 245 18.10 -23.11 -6.51
C GLU A 245 18.30 -22.94 -4.99
N LYS A 246 17.98 -21.75 -4.47
CA LYS A 246 18.05 -21.47 -3.03
C LYS A 246 16.78 -21.86 -2.26
N CYS A 247 15.66 -22.04 -2.96
CA CYS A 247 14.39 -22.38 -2.33
C CYS A 247 14.43 -23.83 -1.80
N ILE A 248 13.88 -24.02 -0.59
CA ILE A 248 13.74 -25.35 0.04
C ILE A 248 12.27 -25.71 0.28
N ASP A 249 11.36 -25.05 -0.44
CA ASP A 249 9.91 -25.30 -0.44
C ASP A 249 9.21 -25.36 0.94
N CYS A 250 9.78 -24.65 1.94
CA CYS A 250 9.24 -24.61 3.30
C CYS A 250 7.87 -23.90 3.45
N GLY A 251 7.43 -23.14 2.43
CA GLY A 251 6.14 -22.43 2.42
C GLY A 251 6.00 -21.25 3.41
N LEU A 252 7.07 -20.86 4.13
CA LEU A 252 7.00 -19.77 5.12
C LEU A 252 6.63 -18.41 4.51
N CYS A 253 7.07 -18.13 3.29
CA CYS A 253 6.78 -16.89 2.58
C CYS A 253 5.29 -16.73 2.24
N GLU A 254 4.63 -17.82 1.86
CA GLU A 254 3.20 -17.88 1.53
C GLU A 254 2.34 -17.81 2.81
N LYS A 255 2.68 -18.61 3.83
CA LYS A 255 1.98 -18.63 5.13
C LYS A 255 1.99 -17.28 5.87
N ASN A 256 2.97 -16.42 5.59
CA ASN A 256 3.10 -15.09 6.18
C ASN A 256 2.78 -13.95 5.20
N CYS A 257 2.30 -14.26 4.00
CA CYS A 257 1.89 -13.22 3.05
C CYS A 257 0.60 -12.55 3.57
N PRO A 258 0.61 -11.26 3.94
CA PRO A 258 -0.57 -10.60 4.48
C PRO A 258 -1.68 -10.45 3.45
N MET A 259 -1.42 -10.72 2.16
CA MET A 259 -2.39 -10.65 1.06
C MET A 259 -2.87 -12.03 0.58
N ASN A 260 -2.46 -13.12 1.25
CA ASN A 260 -2.78 -14.51 0.89
C ASN A 260 -2.42 -14.86 -0.57
N ILE A 261 -1.23 -14.45 -1.02
CA ILE A 261 -0.71 -14.80 -2.35
C ILE A 261 -0.01 -16.15 -2.28
N LYS A 262 -0.29 -17.03 -3.23
CA LYS A 262 0.38 -18.34 -3.35
C LYS A 262 1.73 -18.18 -4.04
N LEU A 263 2.74 -17.78 -3.26
CA LEU A 263 4.08 -17.47 -3.78
C LEU A 263 4.74 -18.67 -4.46
N LEU A 264 4.52 -19.89 -3.96
CA LEU A 264 5.15 -21.08 -4.53
C LEU A 264 4.55 -21.43 -5.90
N SER A 265 3.26 -21.18 -6.13
CA SER A 265 2.65 -21.39 -7.45
C SER A 265 3.28 -20.52 -8.56
N TYR A 266 3.72 -19.31 -8.24
CA TYR A 266 4.48 -18.47 -9.19
C TYR A 266 5.89 -19.00 -9.40
N LYS A 267 6.59 -19.41 -8.33
CA LYS A 267 7.91 -20.05 -8.42
C LYS A 267 7.86 -21.29 -9.33
N ASP A 268 6.90 -22.17 -9.12
CA ASP A 268 6.76 -23.42 -9.86
C ASP A 268 6.41 -23.18 -11.34
N ALA A 269 5.72 -22.07 -11.64
CA ALA A 269 5.47 -21.60 -13.00
C ALA A 269 6.68 -20.88 -13.63
N ASN A 270 7.84 -20.84 -12.95
CA ASN A 270 9.03 -20.06 -13.31
C ASN A 270 8.71 -18.57 -13.57
N GLN A 271 7.89 -17.98 -12.71
CA GLN A 271 7.43 -16.60 -12.81
C GLN A 271 7.81 -15.80 -11.57
N ARG A 272 8.01 -14.50 -11.78
CA ARG A 272 7.97 -13.53 -10.68
C ARG A 272 6.57 -13.51 -10.07
N ILE A 273 6.46 -13.00 -8.85
CA ILE A 273 5.18 -12.83 -8.16
C ILE A 273 4.40 -11.70 -8.85
N CYS A 274 3.72 -12.03 -9.96
CA CYS A 274 2.97 -11.11 -10.81
C CYS A 274 1.55 -10.82 -10.31
N SER A 275 1.24 -11.17 -9.06
CA SER A 275 -0.06 -10.87 -8.44
C SER A 275 -0.24 -9.36 -8.27
N THR A 276 -1.36 -8.84 -8.78
CA THR A 276 -1.82 -7.45 -8.58
C THR A 276 -2.31 -7.19 -7.14
N GLU A 277 -2.40 -8.23 -6.31
CA GLU A 277 -2.65 -8.12 -4.88
C GLU A 277 -1.37 -7.89 -4.07
N CYS A 278 -0.18 -8.02 -4.68
CA CYS A 278 1.09 -7.80 -4.00
C CYS A 278 1.27 -6.32 -3.63
N ILE A 279 1.47 -6.04 -2.34
CA ILE A 279 1.68 -4.70 -1.80
C ILE A 279 3.16 -4.37 -1.55
N LEU A 280 4.10 -5.19 -2.03
CA LEU A 280 5.56 -5.08 -1.79
C LEU A 280 5.93 -4.81 -0.32
N CYS A 281 5.32 -5.58 0.59
CA CYS A 281 5.55 -5.43 2.03
C CYS A 281 6.84 -6.09 2.56
N THR A 282 7.60 -6.74 1.68
CA THR A 282 8.88 -7.44 1.92
C THR A 282 8.89 -8.55 2.99
N THR A 283 7.76 -8.84 3.63
CA THR A 283 7.64 -9.89 4.65
C THR A 283 8.11 -11.26 4.17
N CYS A 284 7.88 -11.61 2.90
CA CYS A 284 8.37 -12.86 2.30
C CYS A 284 9.90 -12.93 2.19
N MET A 285 10.58 -11.80 1.97
CA MET A 285 12.05 -11.70 1.94
C MET A 285 12.64 -11.85 3.34
N GLU A 286 12.01 -11.21 4.32
CA GLU A 286 12.47 -11.20 5.71
C GLU A 286 12.37 -12.59 6.36
N ILE A 287 11.22 -13.26 6.18
CA ILE A 287 10.93 -14.57 6.79
C ILE A 287 11.69 -15.73 6.14
N CYS A 288 12.22 -15.56 4.92
CA CYS A 288 12.89 -16.63 4.21
C CYS A 288 14.19 -17.05 4.93
N PRO A 289 14.35 -18.33 5.33
CA PRO A 289 15.53 -18.80 6.04
C PRO A 289 16.77 -18.91 5.13
N LYS A 290 16.57 -19.12 3.83
CA LYS A 290 17.64 -19.27 2.82
C LYS A 290 17.91 -18.01 2.00
N SER A 291 17.21 -16.92 2.29
CA SER A 291 17.28 -15.67 1.50
C SER A 291 17.06 -15.90 -0.01
N ALA A 292 16.18 -16.85 -0.36
CA ALA A 292 15.82 -17.19 -1.74
C ALA A 292 14.84 -16.18 -2.36
N VAL A 293 14.17 -15.35 -1.55
CA VAL A 293 13.19 -14.37 -2.01
C VAL A 293 13.86 -13.00 -2.11
N SER A 294 13.74 -12.35 -3.26
CA SER A 294 14.36 -11.05 -3.53
C SER A 294 13.44 -10.13 -4.34
N LEU A 295 13.77 -8.85 -4.39
CA LEU A 295 13.10 -7.85 -5.22
C LEU A 295 13.91 -7.68 -6.51
N THR A 296 13.26 -7.79 -7.67
CA THR A 296 13.91 -7.68 -8.98
C THR A 296 13.19 -6.68 -9.88
N ASN A 297 13.93 -6.12 -10.84
CA ASN A 297 13.46 -5.07 -11.74
C ASN A 297 13.47 -5.60 -13.18
N LYS A 298 12.28 -5.92 -13.72
CA LYS A 298 12.08 -6.38 -15.10
C LYS A 298 10.69 -5.92 -15.55
N ILE A 299 10.43 -5.81 -16.84
CA ILE A 299 9.07 -5.58 -17.35
C ILE A 299 8.49 -6.94 -17.73
N ASP A 300 7.42 -7.36 -17.06
CA ASP A 300 6.63 -8.53 -17.43
C ASP A 300 5.14 -8.28 -17.11
N ALA A 301 4.27 -8.93 -17.86
CA ALA A 301 2.83 -8.87 -17.67
C ALA A 301 2.28 -10.29 -17.57
N TYR A 302 1.49 -10.55 -16.53
CA TYR A 302 0.82 -11.84 -16.38
C TYR A 302 -0.58 -11.65 -15.82
N ASN A 303 -1.52 -12.45 -16.32
CA ASN A 303 -2.95 -12.25 -16.04
C ASN A 303 -3.51 -13.17 -14.94
N LYS A 304 -2.82 -14.27 -14.62
CA LYS A 304 -3.34 -15.25 -13.68
C LYS A 304 -2.93 -14.89 -12.24
N GLU A 305 -3.94 -14.74 -11.39
CA GLU A 305 -3.81 -14.52 -9.96
C GLU A 305 -3.75 -15.86 -9.23
N HIS A 306 -2.67 -16.10 -8.49
CA HIS A 306 -2.56 -17.25 -7.58
C HIS A 306 -2.80 -16.78 -6.15
N LEU A 307 -4.05 -16.87 -5.69
CA LEU A 307 -4.48 -16.46 -4.36
C LEU A 307 -5.01 -17.67 -3.58
N ASP A 308 -4.83 -17.64 -2.25
CA ASP A 308 -5.39 -18.62 -1.34
C ASP A 308 -6.83 -18.24 -0.98
N TYR A 309 -7.79 -19.06 -1.42
CA TYR A 309 -9.23 -18.93 -1.15
C TYR A 309 -9.76 -20.02 -0.19
N SER A 310 -8.87 -20.69 0.56
CA SER A 310 -9.23 -21.82 1.44
C SER A 310 -10.01 -21.44 2.72
N PHE A 311 -10.67 -20.28 2.74
CA PHE A 311 -11.43 -19.82 3.91
C PHE A 311 -12.56 -20.78 4.28
N LEU A 312 -13.31 -21.31 3.30
CA LEU A 312 -14.43 -22.23 3.51
C LEU A 312 -14.01 -23.71 3.51
N ASP A 313 -12.85 -24.06 2.95
CA ASP A 313 -12.37 -25.44 2.83
C ASP A 313 -11.99 -26.10 4.17
N ARG A 314 -12.08 -25.36 5.30
CA ARG A 314 -11.83 -25.92 6.63
C ARG A 314 -13.06 -26.54 7.30
N GLY A 315 -14.27 -26.29 6.79
CA GLY A 315 -15.45 -27.06 7.23
C GLY A 315 -15.36 -28.54 6.86
N ASN A 316 -14.54 -28.88 5.84
CA ASN A 316 -14.37 -30.23 5.30
C ASN A 316 -13.01 -30.87 5.57
N ARG A 317 -12.06 -30.18 6.21
CA ARG A 317 -10.81 -30.81 6.66
C ARG A 317 -11.01 -31.33 8.08
N LYS A 318 -11.59 -32.54 8.17
CA LYS A 318 -11.34 -33.40 9.33
C LYS A 318 -9.82 -33.50 9.50
N THR A 319 -9.38 -33.14 10.69
CA THR A 319 -8.06 -33.44 11.25
C THR A 319 -7.63 -34.85 10.85
N PHE A 320 -6.53 -34.95 10.13
CA PHE A 320 -5.72 -36.16 10.02
C PHE A 320 -4.34 -35.84 10.60
#